data_AF-A0AAP0BZE3-F1
#
_entry.id   AF-A0AAP0BZE3-F1
#
_cell.length_a   1.000
_cell.length_b   1.000
_cell.length_c   1.000
_cell.angle_alpha   90.00
_cell.angle_beta   90.00
_cell.angle_gamma   90.00
#
_symmetry.space_group_name_H-M   'P 1'
#
loop_
_entity.id
_entity.type
_entity.pdbx_description
1 polymer ?
#
loop_
_entity_poly.entity_id
_entity_poly.type
_entity_poly.pdbx_seq_one_letter_code
_entity_poly.pdbx_strand_id
1 'polypeptide(L)'
;MFREVPFKLFRVGSQFFILPRCNAFSIGRDCRLWKKFLISCLKKMKDSCYPEEHYFPMLLNMQGPEGCTRYSLNRVDWAGSNDGQHHTYTLRDRGEDLVKG
;
A
#
# COMPACT_ATOMS: atom_id res chain seq x y z
N MET A 1 -15.20 -5.30 -8.20
CA MET A 1 -15.72 -4.01 -7.71
C MET A 1 -16.72 -4.28 -6.60
N PHE A 2 -16.55 -3.67 -5.42
CA PHE A 2 -17.44 -3.88 -4.26
C PHE A 2 -18.57 -2.85 -4.25
N ARG A 3 -19.80 -3.29 -3.94
CA ARG A 3 -20.96 -2.37 -3.87
C ARG A 3 -20.90 -1.46 -2.65
N GLU A 4 -20.19 -1.88 -1.61
CA GLU A 4 -20.12 -1.20 -0.31
C GLU A 4 -19.21 0.03 -0.33
N VAL A 5 -18.33 0.13 -1.33
CA VAL A 5 -17.37 1.23 -1.46
C VAL A 5 -17.51 1.82 -2.86
N PRO A 6 -17.86 3.12 -3.01
CA PRO A 6 -17.84 3.79 -4.29
C PRO A 6 -16.46 3.70 -4.96
N PHE A 7 -16.42 3.43 -6.26
CA PHE A 7 -15.15 3.26 -7.00
C PHE A 7 -14.18 4.45 -6.82
N LYS A 8 -14.71 5.68 -6.74
CA LYS A 8 -13.92 6.90 -6.52
C LYS A 8 -13.10 6.93 -5.21
N LEU A 9 -13.44 6.08 -4.24
CA LEU A 9 -12.73 5.97 -2.96
C LEU A 9 -11.65 4.90 -2.98
N PHE A 10 -11.61 4.05 -4.02
CA PHE A 10 -10.53 3.07 -4.16
C PHE A 10 -9.21 3.79 -4.36
N ARG A 11 -8.19 3.25 -3.72
CA ARG A 11 -6.80 3.66 -3.86
C ARG A 11 -5.97 2.41 -4.08
N VAL A 12 -4.86 2.58 -4.75
CA VAL A 12 -3.78 1.62 -4.83
C VAL A 12 -2.55 2.27 -4.21
N GLY A 13 -1.73 1.49 -3.54
CA GLY A 13 -0.51 1.92 -2.89
C GLY A 13 0.45 0.76 -2.74
N SER A 14 1.45 0.93 -1.87
CA SER A 14 2.44 -0.11 -1.58
C SER A 14 1.94 -1.06 -0.49
N GLN A 15 2.40 -2.31 -0.53
CA GLN A 15 2.28 -3.26 0.58
C GLN A 15 3.00 -2.76 1.84
N PHE A 16 3.96 -1.85 1.68
CA PHE A 16 4.80 -1.36 2.76
C PHE A 16 4.51 0.10 3.06
N PHE A 17 4.07 0.35 4.29
CA PHE A 17 3.61 1.66 4.74
C PHE A 17 3.91 1.84 6.24
N ILE A 18 3.85 3.09 6.67
CA ILE A 18 3.94 3.49 8.06
C ILE A 18 2.62 4.13 8.43
N LEU A 19 2.12 3.87 9.64
CA LEU A 19 0.91 4.50 10.14
C LEU A 19 0.97 4.79 11.65
N PRO A 20 0.22 5.78 12.13
CA PRO A 20 0.05 5.99 13.56
C PRO A 20 -0.81 4.89 14.20
N ARG A 21 -0.63 4.68 15.50
CA ARG A 21 -1.34 3.62 16.27
C ARG A 21 -2.86 3.68 16.16
N CYS A 22 -3.46 4.87 16.06
CA CYS A 22 -4.91 5.03 15.92
C CYS A 22 -5.44 4.35 14.66
N ASN A 23 -4.76 4.51 13.51
CA ASN A 23 -5.13 3.89 12.25
C ASN A 23 -4.95 2.35 12.31
N ALA A 24 -3.97 1.87 13.09
CA ALA A 24 -3.72 0.44 13.25
C ALA A 24 -4.89 -0.23 13.96
N PHE A 25 -5.47 0.45 14.94
CA PHE A 25 -6.67 -0.03 15.63
C PHE A 25 -7.88 -0.10 14.68
N SER A 26 -8.07 0.91 13.83
CA SER A 26 -9.15 0.90 12.83
C SER A 26 -9.00 -0.28 11.85
N ILE A 27 -7.78 -0.52 11.37
CA ILE A 27 -7.46 -1.65 10.50
C ILE A 27 -7.77 -2.98 11.19
N GLY A 28 -7.28 -3.17 12.42
CA GLY A 28 -7.45 -4.43 13.16
C GLY A 28 -8.90 -4.74 13.54
N ARG A 29 -9.78 -3.74 13.57
CA ARG A 29 -11.21 -3.91 13.84
C ARG A 29 -12.04 -4.23 12.61
N ASP A 30 -11.59 -3.89 11.41
CA ASP A 30 -12.37 -4.15 10.21
C ASP A 30 -12.17 -5.60 9.72
N CYS A 31 -13.16 -6.43 10.03
CA CYS A 31 -13.26 -7.79 9.49
C CYS A 31 -14.15 -7.86 8.25
N ARG A 32 -14.91 -6.81 7.92
CA ARG A 32 -15.97 -6.85 6.91
C ARG A 32 -15.43 -6.56 5.52
N LEU A 33 -14.64 -5.50 5.35
CA LEU A 33 -14.04 -5.19 4.05
C LEU A 33 -12.82 -6.07 3.82
N TRP A 34 -12.02 -6.35 4.85
CA TRP A 34 -10.84 -7.22 4.73
C TRP A 34 -11.14 -8.57 4.04
N LYS A 35 -12.16 -9.30 4.51
CA LYS A 35 -12.57 -10.60 3.94
C LYS A 35 -12.90 -10.55 2.45
N LYS A 36 -13.38 -9.41 1.97
CA LYS A 36 -13.74 -9.21 0.57
C LYS A 36 -12.50 -9.02 -0.30
N PHE A 37 -11.54 -8.24 0.19
CA PHE A 37 -10.27 -8.03 -0.50
C PHE A 37 -9.45 -9.31 -0.64
N LEU A 38 -9.47 -10.18 0.38
CA LEU A 38 -8.80 -11.49 0.33
C LEU A 38 -9.24 -12.40 -0.83
N ILE A 39 -10.47 -12.24 -1.34
CA ILE A 39 -11.03 -13.14 -2.37
C ILE A 39 -10.88 -12.54 -3.79
N SER A 40 -10.39 -11.31 -3.91
CA SER A 40 -10.49 -10.52 -5.14
C SER A 40 -9.39 -10.73 -6.16
N CYS A 41 -8.31 -11.44 -5.81
CA CYS A 41 -7.21 -11.63 -6.74
C CYS A 41 -7.62 -12.53 -7.91
N LEU A 42 -7.37 -12.02 -9.13
CA LEU A 42 -7.60 -12.79 -10.35
C LEU A 42 -6.62 -13.96 -10.39
N LYS A 43 -7.10 -15.16 -10.70
CA LYS A 43 -6.26 -16.38 -10.78
C LYS A 43 -4.99 -16.19 -11.61
N LYS A 44 -5.08 -15.41 -12.69
CA LYS A 44 -3.96 -15.11 -13.60
C LYS A 44 -2.90 -14.15 -13.03
N MET A 45 -3.19 -13.46 -11.93
CA MET A 45 -2.28 -12.52 -11.25
C MET A 45 -2.00 -12.98 -9.82
N LYS A 46 -2.16 -14.26 -9.51
CA LYS A 46 -2.06 -14.76 -8.14
C LYS A 46 -0.67 -14.48 -7.52
N ASP A 47 0.36 -14.46 -8.35
CA ASP A 47 1.75 -14.27 -7.91
C ASP A 47 2.15 -12.80 -7.72
N SER A 48 1.31 -11.85 -8.19
CA SER A 48 1.58 -10.40 -8.13
C SER A 48 0.38 -9.58 -7.64
N CYS A 49 -0.63 -10.24 -7.07
CA CYS A 49 -1.82 -9.59 -6.54
C CYS A 49 -1.79 -9.61 -5.02
N TYR A 50 -1.65 -8.41 -4.44
CA TYR A 50 -1.57 -8.21 -3.00
C TYR A 50 -2.80 -7.43 -2.53
N PRO A 51 -3.76 -8.07 -1.83
CA PRO A 51 -4.94 -7.40 -1.29
C PRO A 51 -4.59 -6.16 -0.45
N GLU A 52 -3.45 -6.18 0.24
CA GLU A 52 -2.89 -5.13 1.08
C GLU A 52 -2.68 -3.81 0.32
N GLU A 53 -2.24 -3.89 -0.94
CA GLU A 53 -1.97 -2.73 -1.81
C GLU A 53 -3.24 -1.96 -2.19
N HIS A 54 -4.41 -2.58 -2.03
CA HIS A 54 -5.69 -1.93 -2.27
C HIS A 54 -6.48 -1.69 -0.99
N TYR A 55 -6.49 -2.65 -0.06
CA TYR A 55 -7.30 -2.61 1.15
C TYR A 55 -6.90 -1.47 2.07
N PHE A 56 -5.62 -1.38 2.46
CA PHE A 56 -5.18 -0.37 3.43
C PHE A 56 -5.30 1.05 2.86
N PRO A 57 -4.83 1.35 1.64
CA PRO A 57 -4.96 2.70 1.08
C PRO A 57 -6.42 3.13 0.92
N MET A 58 -7.31 2.22 0.53
CA MET A 58 -8.73 2.51 0.40
C MET A 58 -9.38 2.75 1.77
N LEU A 59 -9.16 1.87 2.76
CA LEU A 59 -9.75 2.01 4.08
C LEU A 59 -9.32 3.33 4.75
N LEU A 60 -8.04 3.67 4.67
CA LEU A 60 -7.50 4.92 5.22
C LEU A 60 -8.04 6.15 4.49
N ASN A 61 -8.15 6.09 3.15
CA ASN A 61 -8.75 7.16 2.36
C ASN A 61 -10.24 7.39 2.68
N MET A 62 -10.99 6.35 3.06
CA MET A 62 -12.37 6.48 3.53
C MET A 62 -12.48 7.08 4.94
N GLN A 63 -11.51 6.81 5.83
CA GLN A 63 -11.50 7.33 7.19
C GLN A 63 -11.11 8.81 7.27
N GLY A 64 -10.28 9.28 6.34
CA GLY A 64 -9.88 10.67 6.27
C GLY A 64 -8.61 10.84 5.42
N PRO A 65 -8.70 11.40 4.20
CA PRO A 65 -7.55 11.52 3.31
C PRO A 65 -6.51 12.54 3.77
N GLU A 66 -6.90 13.50 4.61
CA GLU A 66 -6.04 14.61 5.06
C GLU A 66 -4.87 14.15 5.94
N GLY A 67 -5.01 13.01 6.62
CA GLY A 67 -3.94 12.43 7.45
C GLY A 67 -2.99 11.51 6.70
N CYS A 68 -3.16 11.34 5.39
CA CYS A 68 -2.37 10.43 4.57
C CYS A 68 -1.40 11.22 3.68
N THR A 69 -0.10 10.97 3.82
CA THR A 69 0.97 11.61 3.02
C THR A 69 0.93 11.21 1.54
N ARG A 70 0.26 10.11 1.20
CA ARG A 70 0.13 9.55 -0.17
C ARG A 70 1.47 9.11 -0.80
N TYR A 71 2.54 9.03 -0.01
CA TYR A 71 3.80 8.39 -0.36
C TYR A 71 4.29 7.50 0.77
N SER A 72 5.08 6.48 0.44
CA SER A 72 5.80 5.65 1.41
C SER A 72 7.27 6.07 1.45
N LEU A 73 7.99 5.73 2.52
CA LEU A 73 9.43 6.01 2.65
C LEU A 73 10.30 4.96 1.95
N ASN A 74 9.68 4.00 1.27
CA ASN A 74 10.39 2.92 0.60
C ASN A 74 10.78 3.35 -0.81
N ARG A 75 12.05 3.18 -1.17
CA ARG A 75 12.52 3.37 -2.55
C ARG A 75 12.30 2.08 -3.34
N VAL A 76 11.54 2.18 -4.42
CA VAL A 76 11.29 1.08 -5.36
C VAL A 76 11.62 1.57 -6.76
N ASP A 77 12.29 0.74 -7.54
CA ASP A 77 12.47 0.96 -8.97
C ASP A 77 11.58 0.00 -9.75
N TRP A 78 10.63 0.55 -10.51
CA TRP A 78 9.68 -0.19 -11.33
C TRP A 78 10.18 -0.38 -12.77
N ALA A 79 11.34 0.19 -13.13
CA ALA A 79 11.87 0.10 -14.48
C ALA A 79 12.13 -1.37 -14.86
N GLY A 80 11.31 -1.92 -15.75
CA GLY A 80 11.44 -3.30 -16.24
C GLY A 80 11.07 -4.39 -15.23
N SER A 81 10.41 -4.06 -14.12
CA SER A 81 10.03 -5.02 -13.07
C SER A 81 8.54 -4.94 -12.72
N ASN A 82 7.94 -6.09 -12.45
CA ASN A 82 6.55 -6.22 -11.98
C ASN A 82 6.45 -6.59 -10.50
N ASP A 83 7.56 -6.94 -9.84
CA ASP A 83 7.57 -7.43 -8.45
C ASP A 83 7.83 -6.32 -7.43
N GLY A 84 8.15 -5.10 -7.88
CA GLY A 84 8.20 -3.92 -7.00
C GLY A 84 9.21 -4.03 -5.85
N GLN A 85 10.32 -4.74 -6.06
CA GLN A 85 11.29 -5.00 -5.00
C GLN A 85 11.93 -3.70 -4.50
N HIS A 86 12.03 -3.57 -3.16
CA HIS A 86 12.68 -2.42 -2.56
C HIS A 86 14.17 -2.36 -2.90
N HIS A 87 14.67 -1.13 -3.05
CA HIS A 87 16.08 -0.86 -3.24
C HIS A 87 16.87 -1.31 -2.00
N THR A 88 17.79 -2.25 -2.22
CA THR A 88 18.74 -2.65 -1.18
C THR A 88 19.94 -1.72 -1.24
N TYR A 89 20.12 -0.94 -0.17
CA TYR A 89 21.25 -0.02 -0.08
C TYR A 89 22.56 -0.77 0.13
N THR A 90 23.56 -0.43 -0.70
CA THR A 90 24.90 -0.99 -0.69
C THR A 90 25.94 0.10 -0.40
N LEU A 91 27.22 -0.28 -0.36
CA LEU A 91 28.32 0.69 -0.25
C LEU A 91 28.33 1.73 -1.38
N ARG A 92 27.80 1.39 -2.55
CA ARG A 92 27.75 2.27 -3.73
C ARG A 92 26.72 3.38 -3.59
N ASP A 93 25.74 3.21 -2.71
CA ASP A 93 24.70 4.20 -2.46
C ASP A 93 25.12 5.25 -1.43
N ARG A 94 26.33 5.14 -0.87
CA ARG A 94 26.87 6.13 0.07
C ARG A 94 27.27 7.39 -0.69
N GLY A 95 26.38 8.38 -0.69
CA GLY A 95 26.65 9.73 -1.19
C GLY A 95 25.94 10.77 -0.32
N GLU A 96 26.39 12.03 -0.38
CA GLU A 96 25.79 13.14 0.37
C GLU A 96 24.29 13.32 0.09
N ASP A 97 23.83 12.88 -1.08
CA ASP A 97 22.44 13.00 -1.51
C ASP A 97 21.51 11.93 -0.90
N LEU A 98 22.05 10.91 -0.23
CA LEU A 98 21.24 9.92 0.49
C LEU A 98 20.60 10.50 1.77
N VAL A 99 21.22 11.53 2.37
CA VAL A 99 20.80 12.10 3.67
C VAL A 99 20.00 13.40 3.51
N LYS A 100 19.81 13.87 2.28
CA LYS A 100 19.00 15.07 2.02
C LYS A 100 17.53 14.68 1.92
N GLY A 101 16.83 14.79 3.06
CA GLY A 101 15.38 14.66 3.17
C GLY A 101 14.65 15.93 2.73
#